data_AF-A0A7X9FKX6-F1
#
_entry.id   AF-A0A7X9FKX6-F1
#
_cell.length_a   1.000
_cell.length_b   1.000
_cell.length_c   1.000
_cell.angle_alpha   90.00
_cell.angle_beta   90.00
_cell.angle_gamma   90.00
#
_symmetry.space_group_name_H-M   'P 1'
#
loop_
_entity.id
_entity.type
_entity.pdbx_description
1 polymer ?
#
loop_
_entity_poly.entity_id
_entity_poly.type
_entity_poly.pdbx_seq_one_letter_code
_entity_poly.pdbx_strand_id
1 'polypeptide(L)'
;FGVGGLVDLAKSDPNLQPGDEDFGQTLGYYGMGEGFYIVWPLLGPSTARDSVGMVGDIAANPLTWLFGLWNFYGEDNYWYLSYVVSGGNRFNRLPEYLDNYEAMKKSAIEPYVSMRDFYIQYRKGRVEQ
;
A
#
# COMPACT_ATOMS: atom_id res chain seq x y z
N PHE A 1 -14.95 21.90 8.45
CA PHE A 1 -15.39 20.49 8.33
C PHE A 1 -15.02 19.97 6.96
N GLY A 2 -14.35 18.81 6.88
CA GLY A 2 -13.86 18.24 5.61
C GLY A 2 -14.88 17.46 4.78
N VAL A 3 -16.19 17.60 5.09
CA VAL A 3 -17.32 16.94 4.38
C VAL A 3 -17.03 15.45 4.11
N GLY A 4 -16.78 14.67 5.18
CA GLY A 4 -16.51 13.24 5.05
C GLY A 4 -15.20 12.87 4.32
N GLY A 5 -14.27 13.82 4.14
CA GLY A 5 -13.00 13.61 3.45
C GLY A 5 -12.97 14.16 2.02
N LEU A 6 -14.06 14.76 1.51
CA LEU A 6 -14.09 15.40 0.19
C LEU A 6 -13.27 16.69 0.13
N VAL A 7 -13.12 17.38 1.27
CA VAL A 7 -12.30 18.58 1.39
C VAL A 7 -11.18 18.32 2.38
N ASP A 8 -9.95 18.34 1.87
CA ASP A 8 -8.74 18.15 2.65
C ASP A 8 -8.34 19.44 3.36
N LEU A 9 -8.89 19.65 4.56
CA LEU A 9 -8.51 20.76 5.42
C LEU A 9 -7.15 20.54 6.10
N ALA A 10 -6.69 19.29 6.19
CA ALA A 10 -5.43 18.93 6.85
C ALA A 10 -4.22 19.44 6.06
N LYS A 11 -4.33 19.54 4.73
CA LYS A 11 -3.30 20.18 3.88
C LYS A 11 -2.94 21.62 4.26
N SER A 12 -3.83 22.34 4.94
CA SER A 12 -3.57 23.73 5.33
C SER A 12 -2.70 23.86 6.59
N ASP A 13 -2.52 22.78 7.35
CA ASP A 13 -1.67 22.74 8.54
C ASP A 13 -0.52 21.75 8.33
N PRO A 14 0.74 22.23 8.31
CA PRO A 14 1.91 21.37 8.15
C PRO A 14 2.01 20.23 9.17
N ASN A 15 1.42 20.38 10.36
CA ASN A 15 1.45 19.38 11.43
C ASN A 15 0.42 18.27 11.26
N LEU A 16 -0.53 18.42 10.34
CA LEU A 16 -1.61 17.46 10.08
C LEU A 16 -1.43 16.71 8.76
N GLN A 17 -0.27 16.83 8.12
CA GLN A 17 0.00 16.11 6.89
C GLN A 17 0.02 14.60 7.14
N PRO A 18 -0.77 13.81 6.40
CA PRO A 18 -0.78 12.35 6.57
C PRO A 18 0.56 11.76 6.10
N GLY A 19 1.18 10.96 6.97
CA GLY A 19 2.29 10.08 6.59
C GLY A 19 1.77 8.88 5.79
N ASP A 20 2.55 8.39 4.82
CA ASP A 20 2.19 7.22 4.02
C ASP A 20 2.79 5.95 4.66
N GLU A 21 2.57 5.76 5.96
CA GLU A 21 3.13 4.67 6.75
C GLU A 21 2.31 3.36 6.66
N ASP A 22 3.00 2.21 6.71
CA ASP A 22 2.39 0.89 6.67
C ASP A 22 2.96 -0.08 7.74
N PHE A 23 2.25 -1.19 7.97
CA PHE A 23 2.65 -2.16 8.98
C PHE A 23 3.98 -2.86 8.63
N GLY A 24 4.33 -2.94 7.35
CA GLY A 24 5.62 -3.48 6.89
C GLY A 24 6.80 -2.59 7.31
N GLN A 25 6.63 -1.26 7.25
CA GLN A 25 7.61 -0.29 7.75
C GLN A 25 7.72 -0.37 9.27
N THR A 26 6.59 -0.47 9.96
CA THR A 26 6.56 -0.68 11.41
C THR A 26 7.38 -1.91 11.80
N LEU A 27 7.14 -3.06 11.15
CA LEU A 27 7.92 -4.28 11.39
C LEU A 27 9.42 -4.10 11.07
N GLY A 28 9.72 -3.35 10.01
CA GLY A 28 11.08 -2.99 9.64
C GLY A 28 11.80 -2.18 10.71
N TYR A 29 11.12 -1.19 11.28
CA TYR A 29 11.63 -0.35 12.36
C TYR A 29 11.95 -1.18 13.60
N TYR A 30 11.12 -2.19 13.91
CA TYR A 30 11.38 -3.16 14.99
C TYR A 30 12.43 -4.24 14.65
N GLY A 31 13.15 -4.10 13.54
CA GLY A 31 14.28 -4.96 13.18
C GLY A 31 13.90 -6.23 12.40
N MET A 32 12.67 -6.34 11.92
CA MET A 32 12.30 -7.42 11.00
C MET A 32 12.95 -7.18 9.63
N GLY A 33 13.80 -8.13 9.20
CA GLY A 33 14.40 -8.10 7.87
C GLY A 33 13.35 -8.21 6.75
N GLU A 34 13.68 -7.66 5.58
CA GLU A 34 12.78 -7.64 4.41
C GLU A 34 12.43 -9.04 3.88
N GLY A 35 13.37 -9.98 3.94
CA GLY A 35 13.21 -11.34 3.42
C GLY A 35 13.34 -11.41 1.90
N PHE A 36 12.65 -12.37 1.27
CA PHE A 36 12.72 -12.52 -0.19
C PHE A 36 11.82 -11.52 -0.91
N TYR A 37 12.25 -11.10 -2.09
CA TYR A 37 11.44 -10.28 -2.99
C TYR A 37 10.46 -11.15 -3.77
N ILE A 38 9.21 -10.69 -3.87
CA ILE A 38 8.13 -11.34 -4.60
C ILE A 38 7.33 -10.30 -5.37
N VAL A 39 6.89 -10.67 -6.57
CA VAL A 39 5.93 -9.85 -7.33
C VAL A 39 4.59 -10.55 -7.28
N TRP A 40 3.64 -9.97 -6.55
CA TRP A 40 2.29 -10.50 -6.46
C TRP A 40 1.52 -10.21 -7.75
N PRO A 41 0.72 -11.16 -8.26
CA PRO A 41 -0.23 -10.89 -9.33
C PRO A 41 -1.14 -9.74 -8.91
N LEU A 42 -1.29 -8.73 -9.77
CA LEU A 42 -2.13 -7.53 -9.59
C LEU A 42 -1.66 -6.55 -8.49
N LEU A 43 -1.12 -7.03 -7.37
CA LEU A 43 -0.64 -6.17 -6.28
C LEU A 43 0.75 -5.59 -6.57
N GLY A 44 1.60 -6.30 -7.33
CA GLY A 44 2.91 -5.80 -7.75
C GLY A 44 4.07 -6.16 -6.80
N PRO A 45 5.18 -5.42 -6.87
CA PRO A 45 6.40 -5.66 -6.09
C PRO A 45 6.18 -5.67 -4.57
N SER A 46 6.76 -6.65 -3.88
CA SER A 46 6.69 -6.78 -2.43
C SER A 46 7.89 -7.57 -1.87
N THR A 47 8.04 -7.56 -0.55
CA THR A 47 8.95 -8.46 0.18
C THR A 47 8.15 -9.40 1.08
N ALA A 48 8.78 -10.44 1.63
CA ALA A 48 8.15 -11.33 2.60
C ALA A 48 7.61 -10.55 3.81
N ARG A 49 8.39 -9.60 4.34
CA ARG A 49 7.96 -8.70 5.41
C ARG A 49 6.80 -7.82 4.99
N ASP A 50 6.90 -7.14 3.85
CA ASP A 50 5.85 -6.24 3.39
C ASP A 50 4.55 -7.01 3.07
N SER A 51 4.65 -8.28 2.67
CA SER A 51 3.50 -9.17 2.49
C SER A 51 2.78 -9.49 3.80
N VAL A 52 3.53 -9.71 4.88
CA VAL A 52 2.96 -9.83 6.23
C VAL A 52 2.40 -8.48 6.68
N GLY A 53 3.10 -7.38 6.38
CA GLY A 53 2.65 -6.02 6.63
C GLY A 53 1.27 -5.75 6.03
N MET A 54 1.06 -6.11 4.75
CA MET A 54 -0.24 -5.98 4.09
C MET A 54 -1.39 -6.67 4.84
N VAL A 55 -1.14 -7.83 5.47
CA VAL A 55 -2.16 -8.49 6.31
C VAL A 55 -2.44 -7.68 7.58
N GLY A 56 -1.40 -7.10 8.18
CA GLY A 56 -1.53 -6.17 9.30
C GLY A 56 -2.35 -4.93 8.94
N ASP A 57 -2.08 -4.33 7.79
CA ASP A 57 -2.81 -3.16 7.28
C ASP A 57 -4.30 -3.48 7.04
N ILE A 58 -4.60 -4.66 6.49
CA ILE A 58 -5.98 -5.16 6.32
C ILE A 58 -6.66 -5.31 7.68
N ALA A 59 -5.99 -5.87 8.68
CA ALA A 59 -6.55 -6.04 10.02
C ALA A 59 -6.76 -4.71 10.75
N ALA A 60 -5.89 -3.72 10.52
CA ALA A 60 -5.98 -2.38 11.10
C ALA A 60 -7.06 -1.51 10.46
N ASN A 61 -7.57 -1.88 9.28
CA ASN A 61 -8.60 -1.12 8.57
C ASN A 61 -10.01 -1.41 9.11
N PRO A 62 -10.73 -0.41 9.67
CA PRO A 62 -12.10 -0.61 10.16
C PRO A 62 -13.08 -1.10 9.09
N LEU A 63 -12.88 -0.72 7.82
CA LEU A 63 -13.73 -1.16 6.71
C LEU A 63 -13.66 -2.66 6.48
N THR A 64 -12.54 -3.30 6.83
CA THR A 64 -12.40 -4.75 6.73
C THR A 64 -13.31 -5.48 7.71
N TRP A 65 -13.55 -4.92 8.90
CA TRP A 65 -14.44 -5.54 9.88
C TRP A 65 -15.91 -5.25 9.59
N LEU A 66 -16.22 -4.07 9.05
CA LEU A 66 -17.58 -3.67 8.68
C LEU A 66 -18.07 -4.33 7.37
N PHE A 67 -17.20 -4.40 6.37
CA PHE A 67 -17.52 -4.86 5.01
C PHE A 67 -16.56 -5.95 4.53
N GLY A 68 -16.15 -6.85 5.43
CA GLY A 68 -15.21 -7.94 5.12
C GLY A 68 -15.87 -9.18 4.53
N LEU A 69 -15.05 -10.05 3.94
CA LEU A 69 -15.47 -11.39 3.49
C LEU A 69 -15.95 -12.29 4.62
N TRP A 70 -15.60 -12.00 5.88
CA TRP A 70 -16.05 -12.81 7.01
C TRP A 70 -17.57 -12.87 7.15
N ASN A 71 -18.27 -11.86 6.63
CA ASN A 71 -19.74 -11.81 6.61
C ASN A 71 -20.31 -12.13 5.21
N PHE A 72 -19.59 -12.81 4.33
CA PHE A 72 -19.98 -13.02 2.91
C PHE A 72 -21.37 -13.64 2.72
N TYR A 73 -21.81 -14.48 3.67
CA TYR A 73 -23.12 -15.14 3.63
C TYR A 73 -24.25 -14.35 4.32
N GLY A 74 -23.98 -13.18 4.90
CA GLY A 74 -25.01 -12.33 5.50
C GLY A 74 -25.82 -11.62 4.42
N GLU A 75 -27.15 -11.74 4.46
CA GLU A 75 -28.06 -11.13 3.46
C GLU A 75 -27.91 -9.59 3.37
N ASP A 76 -27.54 -8.93 4.46
CA ASP A 76 -27.38 -7.47 4.55
C ASP A 76 -25.91 -6.99 4.47
N ASN A 77 -24.97 -7.86 4.07
CA ASN A 77 -23.56 -7.48 4.04
C ASN A 77 -23.04 -7.11 2.64
N TYR A 78 -22.59 -5.87 2.51
CA TYR A 78 -21.92 -5.35 1.32
C TYR A 78 -20.41 -5.59 1.34
N TRP A 79 -19.97 -6.84 1.46
CA TRP A 79 -18.55 -7.22 1.55
C TRP A 79 -17.67 -6.65 0.41
N TYR A 80 -18.27 -6.43 -0.76
CA TYR A 80 -17.56 -5.90 -1.92
C TYR A 80 -17.14 -4.43 -1.73
N LEU A 81 -17.76 -3.67 -0.82
CA LEU A 81 -17.42 -2.26 -0.59
C LEU A 81 -15.98 -2.10 -0.11
N SER A 82 -15.48 -2.97 0.78
CA SER A 82 -14.09 -2.91 1.23
C SER A 82 -13.11 -3.07 0.05
N TYR A 83 -13.42 -3.97 -0.88
CA TYR A 83 -12.60 -4.20 -2.07
C TYR A 83 -12.71 -3.07 -3.10
N VAL A 84 -13.91 -2.51 -3.29
CA VAL A 84 -14.13 -1.38 -4.20
C VAL A 84 -13.38 -0.15 -3.71
N VAL A 85 -13.44 0.16 -2.40
CA VAL A 85 -12.71 1.30 -1.82
C VAL A 85 -11.20 1.08 -1.93
N SER A 86 -10.70 -0.10 -1.51
CA SER A 86 -9.27 -0.42 -1.56
C SER A 86 -8.73 -0.43 -3.00
N GLY A 87 -9.49 -1.02 -3.92
CA GLY A 87 -9.20 -1.03 -5.35
C GLY A 87 -9.21 0.38 -5.92
N GLY A 88 -10.25 1.17 -5.65
CA GLY A 88 -10.37 2.56 -6.09
C GLY A 88 -9.20 3.43 -5.63
N ASN A 89 -8.78 3.31 -4.37
CA ASN A 89 -7.60 3.99 -3.85
C ASN A 89 -6.33 3.58 -4.60
N ARG A 90 -6.17 2.30 -4.92
CA ARG A 90 -5.03 1.79 -5.69
C ARG A 90 -5.05 2.30 -7.13
N PHE A 91 -6.21 2.28 -7.78
CA PHE A 91 -6.40 2.83 -9.13
C PHE A 91 -6.06 4.32 -9.17
N ASN A 92 -6.45 5.09 -8.16
CA ASN A 92 -6.14 6.52 -8.10
C ASN A 92 -4.62 6.80 -8.01
N ARG A 93 -3.84 5.88 -7.43
CA ARG A 93 -2.37 5.98 -7.35
C ARG A 93 -1.64 5.37 -8.57
N LEU A 94 -2.33 4.63 -9.43
CA LEU A 94 -1.70 3.95 -10.59
C LEU A 94 -0.95 4.89 -11.55
N PRO A 95 -1.44 6.10 -11.88
CA PRO A 95 -0.71 6.98 -12.81
C PRO A 95 0.72 7.27 -12.33
N GLU A 96 0.89 7.56 -11.04
CA GLU A 96 2.20 7.80 -10.43
C GLU A 96 3.11 6.56 -10.49
N TYR A 97 2.55 5.36 -10.30
CA TYR A 97 3.32 4.12 -10.41
C TYR A 97 3.71 3.78 -11.85
N LEU A 98 2.82 4.03 -12.82
CA LEU A 98 3.05 3.70 -14.23
C LEU A 98 4.13 4.59 -14.84
N ASP A 99 4.10 5.89 -14.56
CA ASP A 99 5.11 6.83 -15.08
C ASP A 99 6.52 6.47 -14.57
N ASN A 100 6.63 6.17 -13.28
CA ASN A 100 7.89 5.73 -12.67
C ASN A 100 8.34 4.37 -13.21
N TYR A 101 7.41 3.43 -13.39
CA TYR A 101 7.71 2.11 -13.94
C TYR A 101 8.23 2.19 -15.38
N GLU A 102 7.59 2.99 -16.24
CA GLU A 102 8.01 3.15 -17.63
C GLU A 102 9.37 3.84 -17.75
N ALA A 103 9.62 4.87 -16.94
CA ALA A 103 10.92 5.55 -16.88
C ALA A 103 12.06 4.59 -16.52
N MET A 104 11.85 3.72 -15.53
CA MET A 104 12.82 2.69 -15.14
C MET A 104 12.96 1.59 -16.20
N LYS A 105 11.85 1.08 -16.73
CA LYS A 105 11.86 0.00 -17.73
C LYS A 105 12.58 0.41 -19.00
N LYS A 106 12.40 1.66 -19.46
CA LYS A 106 12.97 2.15 -20.72
C LYS A 106 14.50 2.26 -20.70
N SER A 107 15.09 2.45 -19.52
CA SER A 107 16.53 2.63 -19.32
C SER A 107 17.24 1.35 -18.83
N ALA A 108 16.49 0.37 -18.30
CA ALA A 108 17.04 -0.85 -17.72
C ALA A 108 17.38 -1.91 -18.78
N ILE A 109 18.60 -2.46 -18.68
CA ILE A 109 19.01 -3.67 -19.43
C ILE A 109 18.28 -4.91 -18.87
N GLU A 110 18.13 -4.99 -17.54
CA GLU A 110 17.46 -6.08 -16.83
C GLU A 110 16.30 -5.56 -15.98
N PRO A 111 15.09 -5.37 -16.57
CA PRO A 111 13.99 -4.66 -15.92
C PRO A 111 13.59 -5.24 -14.56
N TYR A 112 13.60 -6.57 -14.41
CA TYR A 112 13.22 -7.22 -13.17
C TYR A 112 14.21 -6.95 -12.02
N VAL A 113 15.50 -7.10 -12.31
CA VAL A 113 16.59 -6.89 -11.34
C VAL A 113 16.61 -5.42 -10.92
N SER A 114 16.55 -4.50 -11.88
CA SER A 114 16.48 -3.08 -11.62
C SER A 114 15.26 -2.69 -10.77
N MET A 115 14.09 -3.28 -11.04
CA MET A 115 12.88 -3.03 -10.26
C MET A 115 12.99 -3.54 -8.83
N ARG A 116 13.54 -4.75 -8.64
CA ARG A 116 13.80 -5.31 -7.31
C ARG A 116 14.73 -4.40 -6.51
N ASP A 117 15.87 -4.05 -7.09
CA ASP A 117 16.91 -3.29 -6.37
C ASP A 117 16.39 -1.89 -6.01
N PHE A 118 15.63 -1.26 -6.90
CA PHE A 118 14.92 -0.02 -6.62
C PHE A 118 13.88 -0.18 -5.50
N TYR A 119 13.04 -1.21 -5.56
CA TYR A 119 12.02 -1.46 -4.54
C TYR A 119 12.65 -1.62 -3.15
N ILE A 120 13.73 -2.40 -3.05
CA ILE A 120 14.46 -2.60 -1.78
C ILE A 120 15.06 -1.30 -1.26
N GLN A 121 15.71 -0.51 -2.12
CA GLN A 121 16.27 0.80 -1.74
C GLN A 121 15.16 1.77 -1.28
N TYR A 122 14.07 1.84 -2.03
CA TYR A 122 12.90 2.65 -1.69
C TYR A 122 12.34 2.26 -0.32
N ARG A 123 12.08 0.97 -0.06
CA ARG A 123 11.53 0.49 1.21
C ARG A 123 12.46 0.72 2.39
N LYS A 124 13.78 0.59 2.23
CA LYS A 124 14.76 0.92 3.28
C LYS A 124 14.68 2.38 3.69
N GLY A 125 14.65 3.28 2.71
CA GLY A 125 14.52 4.72 2.98
C GLY A 125 13.22 5.10 3.69
N ARG A 126 12.16 4.29 3.59
CA ARG A 126 10.90 4.52 4.32
C ARG A 126 10.90 3.99 5.74
N VAL A 127 11.67 2.94 6.02
CA VAL A 127 11.82 2.41 7.39
C VAL A 127 12.69 3.31 8.26
N GLU A 128 13.61 4.05 7.63
CA GLU A 128 14.59 4.93 8.30
C GLU A 128 14.09 6.37 8.53
N GLN A 129 12.94 6.75 7.96
CA GLN A 129 12.31 8.08 8.17
C GLN A 129 11.69 8.20 9.56
#